data_AF-A0A251P039-F1
#
_entry.id   AF-A0A251P039-F1
#
_cell.length_a   1.000
_cell.length_b   1.000
_cell.length_c   1.000
_cell.angle_alpha   90.00
_cell.angle_beta   90.00
_cell.angle_gamma   90.00
#
_symmetry.space_group_name_H-M   'P 1'
#
loop_
_entity.id
_entity.type
_entity.pdbx_description
1 polymer ?
#
loop_
_entity_poly.entity_id
_entity_poly.type
_entity_poly.pdbx_seq_one_letter_code
_entity_poly.pdbx_strand_id
1 'polypeptide(L)'
;MRKAEYFSKDFDWDELRVQVENDPSFSYHLLPFQPNPISISLADEVHYAAAGSHAWNAFHHRHASGKFFKERRYLLEEFPELVNCKENSKVLEVGCGNGSTVLPILRGNENIIVYACDCSNEALERVKETVYASNKVSFEHRFHPFCCDFSVTVFPTWLACNPCQENIAQTQQLCFSDGRGKSQKNLNDSYSLSESRCCIGGVDFVTLLELEYCCVKSVNRRNGKSMRRVWVHGKFQKPV
;
A
#
# COMPACT_ATOMS: atom_id res chain seq x y z
N MET A 1 24.25 5.65 21.30
CA MET A 1 23.16 4.65 21.19
C MET A 1 23.74 3.36 20.64
N ARG A 2 23.50 2.20 21.26
CA ARG A 2 23.86 0.91 20.65
C ARG A 2 22.97 0.71 19.42
N LYS A 3 23.55 0.47 18.24
CA LYS A 3 22.80 0.06 17.05
C LYS A 3 21.99 -1.19 17.42
N ALA A 4 20.70 -1.20 17.10
CA ALA A 4 19.91 -2.41 17.21
C ALA A 4 20.47 -3.43 16.20
N GLU A 5 21.05 -4.51 16.69
CA GLU A 5 21.35 -5.67 15.84
C GLU A 5 20.03 -6.36 15.51
N TYR A 6 19.62 -6.27 14.25
CA TYR A 6 18.50 -7.06 13.73
C TYR A 6 18.95 -8.53 13.72
N PHE A 7 18.30 -9.37 14.52
CA PHE A 7 18.51 -10.82 14.50
C PHE A 7 17.91 -11.40 13.22
N SER A 8 18.64 -11.28 12.11
CA SER A 8 18.28 -11.88 10.81
C SER A 8 18.59 -13.37 10.73
N LYS A 9 18.79 -14.05 11.86
CA LYS A 9 19.34 -15.42 11.94
C LYS A 9 18.45 -16.43 12.68
N ASP A 10 17.21 -16.07 13.02
CA ASP A 10 16.32 -16.99 13.73
C ASP A 10 15.89 -18.18 12.85
N PHE A 11 15.99 -18.04 11.53
CA PHE A 11 15.74 -19.09 10.53
C PHE A 11 16.35 -18.68 9.18
N ASP A 12 16.69 -19.67 8.37
CA ASP A 12 17.10 -19.46 6.98
C ASP A 12 15.84 -19.25 6.12
N TRP A 13 15.80 -18.13 5.39
CA TRP A 13 14.63 -17.74 4.60
C TRP A 13 14.38 -18.70 3.44
N ASP A 14 15.44 -19.18 2.79
CA ASP A 14 15.32 -20.12 1.68
C ASP A 14 14.78 -21.46 2.17
N GLU A 15 15.25 -21.93 3.33
CA GLU A 15 14.73 -23.15 3.96
C GLU A 15 13.25 -23.03 4.32
N LEU A 16 12.85 -21.93 4.99
CA LEU A 16 11.45 -21.70 5.37
C LEU A 16 10.55 -21.55 4.14
N ARG A 17 11.02 -20.85 3.10
CA ARG A 17 10.31 -20.70 1.82
C ARG A 17 10.07 -22.05 1.18
N VAL A 18 11.11 -22.88 1.05
CA VAL A 18 11.00 -24.23 0.47
C VAL A 18 10.03 -25.10 1.29
N GLN A 19 10.07 -25.04 2.62
CA GLN A 19 9.15 -25.79 3.46
C GLN A 19 7.69 -25.38 3.24
N VAL A 20 7.42 -24.08 3.14
CA VAL A 20 6.08 -23.55 2.92
C VAL A 20 5.58 -23.80 1.50
N GLU A 21 6.44 -23.62 0.50
CA GLU A 21 6.08 -23.83 -0.91
C GLU A 21 5.72 -25.29 -1.21
N ASN A 22 6.36 -26.23 -0.53
CA ASN A 22 6.11 -27.66 -0.69
C ASN A 22 4.95 -28.19 0.17
N ASP A 23 4.40 -27.40 1.12
CA ASP A 23 3.26 -27.83 1.90
C ASP A 23 1.96 -27.67 1.07
N PRO A 24 1.28 -28.77 0.72
CA PRO A 24 0.12 -28.74 -0.17
C PRO A 24 -1.05 -27.92 0.40
N SER A 25 -1.08 -27.67 1.72
CA SER A 25 -2.09 -26.82 2.36
C SER A 25 -1.94 -25.33 2.02
N PHE A 26 -0.80 -24.90 1.46
CA PHE A 26 -0.55 -23.52 1.02
C PHE A 26 -0.59 -23.33 -0.50
N SER A 27 -0.80 -24.40 -1.27
CA SER A 27 -0.86 -24.38 -2.75
C SER A 27 -1.74 -23.26 -3.32
N TYR A 28 -2.89 -22.98 -2.71
CA TYR A 28 -3.81 -21.91 -3.14
C TYR A 28 -3.19 -20.52 -3.15
N HIS A 29 -2.26 -20.23 -2.23
CA HIS A 29 -1.61 -18.93 -2.19
C HIS A 29 -0.62 -18.78 -3.35
N LEU A 30 0.14 -19.84 -3.65
CA LEU A 30 1.24 -19.88 -4.63
C LEU A 30 0.79 -19.89 -6.09
N LEU A 31 -0.49 -20.17 -6.35
CA LEU A 31 -1.05 -20.05 -7.68
C LEU A 31 -1.04 -18.58 -8.10
N PRO A 32 -0.69 -18.25 -9.37
CA PRO A 32 -0.93 -16.93 -9.90
C PRO A 32 -2.37 -16.54 -9.60
N PHE A 33 -2.61 -15.33 -9.10
CA PHE A 33 -3.97 -14.82 -8.97
C PHE A 33 -4.62 -14.97 -10.34
N GLN A 34 -5.50 -15.97 -10.48
CA GLN A 34 -6.32 -16.11 -11.65
C GLN A 34 -7.50 -15.19 -11.37
N PRO A 35 -7.58 -14.00 -12.00
CA PRO A 35 -8.84 -13.29 -12.04
C PRO A 35 -9.79 -14.26 -12.72
N ASN A 36 -10.61 -14.93 -11.91
CA ASN A 36 -11.64 -15.79 -12.43
C ASN A 36 -12.48 -14.84 -13.30
N PRO A 37 -12.64 -15.08 -14.61
CA PRO A 37 -13.65 -14.38 -15.39
C PRO A 37 -15.01 -14.99 -15.02
N ILE A 38 -15.28 -15.12 -13.72
CA ILE A 38 -16.65 -15.00 -13.26
C ILE A 38 -17.00 -13.59 -13.70
N SER A 39 -18.03 -13.45 -14.52
CA SER A 39 -18.74 -12.18 -14.65
C SER A 39 -19.28 -11.84 -13.26
N ILE A 40 -18.40 -11.36 -12.38
CA ILE A 40 -18.73 -10.83 -11.07
C ILE A 40 -19.63 -9.67 -11.42
N SER A 41 -20.89 -9.77 -11.03
CA SER A 41 -21.81 -8.67 -11.24
C SER A 41 -21.22 -7.44 -10.52
N LEU A 42 -21.49 -6.23 -11.00
CA LEU A 42 -21.06 -5.01 -10.29
C LEU A 42 -21.41 -5.06 -8.79
N ALA A 43 -22.50 -5.76 -8.44
CA ALA A 43 -22.92 -6.00 -7.07
C ALA A 43 -21.95 -6.90 -6.29
N ASP A 44 -21.42 -7.96 -6.87
CA ASP A 44 -20.49 -8.89 -6.21
C ASP A 44 -19.11 -8.27 -6.00
N GLU A 45 -18.66 -7.41 -6.91
CA GLU A 45 -17.39 -6.68 -6.82
C GLU A 45 -17.46 -5.62 -5.70
N VAL A 46 -18.56 -4.89 -5.65
CA VAL A 46 -18.91 -4.00 -4.53
C VAL A 46 -19.02 -4.78 -3.22
N HIS A 47 -19.59 -5.99 -3.24
CA HIS A 47 -19.77 -6.80 -2.03
C HIS A 47 -18.44 -7.35 -1.48
N TYR A 48 -17.48 -7.73 -2.33
CA TYR A 48 -16.16 -8.21 -1.91
C TYR A 48 -15.26 -7.06 -1.42
N ALA A 49 -15.25 -5.93 -2.13
CA ALA A 49 -14.58 -4.70 -1.69
C ALA A 49 -15.16 -4.19 -0.36
N ALA A 50 -16.49 -4.25 -0.21
CA ALA A 50 -17.16 -3.96 1.05
C ALA A 50 -16.75 -4.95 2.15
N ALA A 51 -16.67 -6.25 1.87
CA ALA A 51 -16.29 -7.27 2.87
C ALA A 51 -14.87 -7.05 3.43
N GLY A 52 -13.90 -6.71 2.57
CA GLY A 52 -12.54 -6.35 3.00
C GLY A 52 -12.51 -5.10 3.88
N SER A 53 -13.19 -4.04 3.43
CA SER A 53 -13.34 -2.79 4.22
C SER A 53 -14.05 -3.05 5.56
N HIS A 54 -15.07 -3.90 5.62
CA HIS A 54 -15.81 -4.21 6.85
C HIS A 54 -14.94 -4.84 7.93
N ALA A 55 -14.04 -5.76 7.57
CA ALA A 55 -13.14 -6.38 8.54
C ALA A 55 -12.17 -5.35 9.16
N TRP A 56 -11.63 -4.46 8.34
CA TRP A 56 -10.76 -3.37 8.79
C TRP A 56 -11.52 -2.30 9.59
N ASN A 57 -12.74 -1.93 9.15
CA ASN A 57 -13.62 -1.05 9.91
C ASN A 57 -13.89 -1.62 11.32
N ALA A 58 -14.26 -2.90 11.42
CA ALA A 58 -14.49 -3.55 12.71
C ALA A 58 -13.21 -3.63 13.58
N PHE A 59 -12.03 -3.77 12.97
CA PHE A 59 -10.76 -3.72 13.68
C PHE A 59 -10.50 -2.32 14.25
N HIS A 60 -10.53 -1.27 13.42
CA HIS A 60 -10.25 0.10 13.85
C HIS A 60 -11.29 0.65 14.81
N HIS A 61 -12.55 0.22 14.67
CA HIS A 61 -13.61 0.53 15.62
C HIS A 61 -13.35 -0.10 17.00
N ARG A 62 -12.99 -1.39 17.05
CA ARG A 62 -12.63 -2.06 18.32
C ARG A 62 -11.36 -1.49 18.95
N HIS A 63 -10.47 -0.91 18.15
CA HIS A 63 -9.23 -0.28 18.59
C HIS A 63 -9.31 1.26 18.52
N ALA A 64 -10.45 1.83 18.93
CA ALA A 64 -10.76 3.26 18.85
C ALA A 64 -9.69 4.18 19.49
N SER A 65 -8.93 3.70 20.48
CA SER A 65 -7.84 4.49 21.08
C SER A 65 -6.72 4.86 20.10
N GLY A 66 -6.60 4.18 18.94
CA GLY A 66 -5.53 4.39 17.97
C GLY A 66 -4.15 3.91 18.43
N LYS A 67 -3.97 3.45 19.67
CA LYS A 67 -2.66 3.17 20.30
C LYS A 67 -2.16 1.73 20.13
N PHE A 68 -2.41 1.11 18.97
CA PHE A 68 -2.02 -0.28 18.70
C PHE A 68 -0.75 -0.41 17.84
N PHE A 69 -0.37 0.61 17.06
CA PHE A 69 0.93 0.69 16.40
C PHE A 69 1.73 1.88 16.90
N LYS A 70 3.03 1.67 17.17
CA LYS A 70 3.97 2.73 17.57
C LYS A 70 4.35 3.57 16.36
N GLU A 71 4.65 4.86 16.59
CA GLU A 71 5.17 5.75 15.55
C GLU A 71 6.46 5.19 14.93
N ARG A 72 6.51 5.12 13.60
CA ARG A 72 7.64 4.60 12.81
C ARG A 72 8.71 5.68 12.55
N ARG A 73 9.21 6.30 13.63
CA ARG A 73 10.17 7.42 13.54
C ARG A 73 11.47 7.07 12.81
N TYR A 74 11.86 5.80 12.85
CA TYR A 74 13.04 5.29 12.14
C TYR A 74 12.97 5.49 10.62
N LEU A 75 11.77 5.65 10.04
CA LEU A 75 11.63 5.89 8.60
C LEU A 75 12.30 7.19 8.15
N LEU A 76 12.41 8.20 9.02
CA LEU A 76 13.12 9.43 8.68
C LEU A 76 14.64 9.25 8.63
N GLU A 77 15.17 8.25 9.34
CA GLU A 77 16.59 7.86 9.28
C GLU A 77 16.85 6.95 8.08
N GLU A 78 15.96 5.98 7.85
CA GLU A 78 16.07 5.01 6.75
C GLU A 78 15.86 5.65 5.37
N PHE A 79 15.02 6.69 5.29
CA PHE A 79 14.71 7.44 4.06
C PHE A 79 15.02 8.93 4.25
N PRO A 80 16.30 9.35 4.20
CA PRO A 80 16.71 10.75 4.35
C PRO A 80 16.02 11.70 3.37
N GLU A 81 15.57 11.20 2.21
CA GLU A 81 14.77 11.93 1.24
C GLU A 81 13.44 12.44 1.82
N LEU A 82 12.88 11.81 2.85
CA LEU A 82 11.69 12.32 3.55
C LEU A 82 12.01 13.56 4.39
N VAL A 83 13.27 13.79 4.74
CA VAL A 83 13.70 14.97 5.49
C VAL A 83 14.31 16.02 4.55
N ASN A 84 15.00 15.56 3.50
CA ASN A 84 15.75 16.39 2.56
C ASN A 84 15.12 16.34 1.16
N CYS A 85 13.85 16.76 1.06
CA CYS A 85 13.16 16.88 -0.22
C CYS A 85 12.99 18.33 -0.68
N LYS A 86 12.57 18.51 -1.93
CA LYS A 86 12.18 19.83 -2.45
C LYS A 86 10.90 20.33 -1.78
N GLU A 87 10.66 21.63 -1.85
CA GLU A 87 9.38 22.22 -1.41
C GLU A 87 8.20 21.59 -2.16
N ASN A 88 7.10 21.35 -1.45
CA ASN A 88 5.88 20.71 -1.98
C ASN A 88 6.07 19.29 -2.51
N SER A 89 7.05 18.54 -1.97
CA SER A 89 7.20 17.12 -2.30
C SER A 89 6.01 16.33 -1.78
N LYS A 90 5.50 15.41 -2.59
CA LYS A 90 4.30 14.62 -2.28
C LYS A 90 4.68 13.20 -1.90
N VAL A 91 4.09 12.69 -0.83
CA VAL A 91 4.24 11.30 -0.38
C VAL A 91 2.86 10.67 -0.32
N LEU A 92 2.71 9.46 -0.86
CA LEU A 92 1.50 8.66 -0.75
C LEU A 92 1.73 7.50 0.23
N GLU A 93 0.97 7.46 1.31
CA GLU A 93 0.89 6.31 2.23
C GLU A 93 -0.35 5.47 1.90
N VAL A 94 -0.14 4.24 1.41
CA VAL A 94 -1.20 3.26 1.15
C VAL A 94 -1.40 2.37 2.37
N GLY A 95 -2.62 2.33 2.91
CA GLY A 95 -2.94 1.61 4.14
C GLY A 95 -2.48 2.38 5.39
N CYS A 96 -2.90 3.63 5.51
CA CYS A 96 -2.41 4.55 6.53
C CYS A 96 -2.79 4.17 7.97
N GLY A 97 -3.80 3.31 8.16
CA GLY A 97 -4.16 2.77 9.46
C GLY A 97 -4.38 3.86 10.52
N ASN A 98 -3.61 3.82 11.62
CA ASN A 98 -3.67 4.80 12.70
C ASN A 98 -2.74 6.02 12.52
N GLY A 99 -2.06 6.18 11.38
CA GLY A 99 -1.15 7.29 11.14
C GLY A 99 0.23 7.14 11.78
N SER A 100 0.64 5.92 12.16
CA SER A 100 1.95 5.67 12.77
C SER A 100 3.14 6.07 11.88
N THR A 101 2.95 6.19 10.57
CA THR A 101 3.95 6.68 9.61
C THR A 101 3.65 8.13 9.18
N VAL A 102 2.40 8.46 8.83
CA VAL A 102 1.94 9.82 8.52
C VAL A 102 2.47 10.85 9.52
N LEU A 103 2.25 10.60 10.82
CA LEU A 103 2.53 11.58 11.87
C LEU A 103 4.02 11.95 11.99
N PRO A 104 4.98 11.00 12.07
CA PRO A 104 6.40 11.35 12.06
C PRO A 104 6.83 12.04 10.76
N ILE A 105 6.29 11.69 9.58
CA ILE A 105 6.62 12.37 8.31
C ILE A 105 6.19 13.84 8.36
N LEU A 106 4.94 14.12 8.74
CA LEU A 106 4.43 15.49 8.84
C LEU A 106 5.22 16.35 9.84
N ARG A 107 5.74 15.73 10.92
CA ARG A 107 6.58 16.38 11.93
C ARG A 107 8.02 16.59 11.47
N GLY A 108 8.56 15.67 10.68
CA GLY A 108 9.95 15.66 10.26
C GLY A 108 10.26 16.66 9.16
N ASN A 109 9.26 17.05 8.36
CA ASN A 109 9.46 17.95 7.24
C ASN A 109 8.21 18.78 6.92
N GLU A 110 8.35 20.12 6.94
CA GLU A 110 7.28 21.06 6.62
C GLU A 110 7.04 21.20 5.12
N ASN A 111 8.00 20.78 4.29
CA ASN A 111 7.93 20.84 2.83
C ASN A 111 7.17 19.67 2.19
N ILE A 112 6.78 18.67 2.99
CA ILE A 112 6.08 17.48 2.49
C ILE A 112 4.57 17.64 2.60
N ILE A 113 3.89 17.23 1.55
CA ILE A 113 2.46 17.00 1.48
C ILE A 113 2.23 15.48 1.52
N VAL A 114 1.49 15.01 2.52
CA VAL A 114 1.16 13.59 2.71
C VAL A 114 -0.26 13.33 2.24
N TYR A 115 -0.38 12.51 1.21
CA TYR A 115 -1.61 11.84 0.84
C TYR A 115 -1.66 10.50 1.56
N ALA A 116 -2.73 10.21 2.27
CA ALA A 116 -2.85 8.99 3.05
C ALA A 116 -4.16 8.30 2.69
N CYS A 117 -4.12 7.01 2.37
CA CYS A 117 -5.33 6.28 2.07
C CYS A 117 -5.48 5.02 2.88
N ASP A 118 -6.72 4.64 3.08
CA ASP A 118 -7.09 3.35 3.63
C ASP A 118 -8.41 2.91 3.01
N CYS A 119 -8.63 1.59 2.93
CA CYS A 119 -9.92 1.02 2.54
C CYS A 119 -10.95 1.15 3.67
N SER A 120 -10.50 1.42 4.91
CA SER A 120 -11.32 1.57 6.09
C SER A 120 -11.57 3.05 6.41
N ASN A 121 -12.85 3.46 6.39
CA ASN A 121 -13.25 4.78 6.88
C ASN A 121 -12.93 4.96 8.36
N GLU A 122 -13.06 3.90 9.18
CA GLU A 122 -12.67 3.95 10.59
C GLU A 122 -11.17 4.19 10.76
N ALA A 123 -10.31 3.59 9.92
CA ALA A 123 -8.88 3.91 9.92
C ALA A 123 -8.63 5.39 9.61
N LEU A 124 -9.31 5.93 8.59
CA LEU A 124 -9.20 7.35 8.22
C LEU A 124 -9.60 8.27 9.37
N GLU A 125 -10.65 7.95 10.12
CA GLU A 125 -11.02 8.72 11.33
C GLU A 125 -9.93 8.63 12.40
N ARG A 126 -9.35 7.45 12.65
CA ARG A 126 -8.27 7.30 13.64
C ARG A 126 -7.01 8.08 13.27
N VAL A 127 -6.61 8.10 11.99
CA VAL A 127 -5.44 8.90 11.56
C VAL A 127 -5.74 10.40 11.63
N LYS A 128 -6.94 10.85 11.25
CA LYS A 128 -7.35 12.26 11.40
C LYS A 128 -7.29 12.70 12.87
N GLU A 129 -7.90 11.92 13.77
CA GLU A 129 -7.84 12.17 15.22
C GLU A 129 -6.39 12.26 15.70
N THR A 130 -5.53 11.33 15.27
CA THR A 130 -4.10 11.29 15.65
C THR A 130 -3.32 12.51 15.15
N VAL A 131 -3.55 12.93 13.90
CA VAL A 131 -2.89 14.09 13.30
C VAL A 131 -3.42 15.39 13.92
N TYR A 132 -4.73 15.55 14.06
CA TYR A 132 -5.33 16.79 14.58
C TYR A 132 -5.14 16.97 16.09
N ALA A 133 -5.09 15.89 16.86
CA ALA A 133 -4.73 15.96 18.29
C ALA A 133 -3.30 16.47 18.53
N SER A 134 -2.44 16.49 17.50
CA SER A 134 -1.10 17.07 17.61
C SER A 134 -1.07 18.61 17.56
N ASN A 135 -2.23 19.27 17.42
CA ASN A 135 -2.44 20.73 17.53
C ASN A 135 -1.51 21.60 16.67
N LYS A 136 -1.09 21.09 15.52
CA LYS A 136 -0.31 21.85 14.53
C LYS A 136 -1.21 22.24 13.36
N VAL A 137 -1.66 23.50 13.34
CA VAL A 137 -2.43 24.11 12.23
C VAL A 137 -1.74 23.91 10.87
N SER A 138 -0.41 23.82 10.87
CA SER A 138 0.40 23.53 9.67
C SER A 138 0.12 22.17 9.01
N PHE A 139 -0.56 21.24 9.68
CA PHE A 139 -0.84 19.91 9.13
C PHE A 139 -2.08 19.86 8.26
N GLU A 140 -3.07 20.72 8.50
CA GLU A 140 -4.34 20.72 7.73
C GLU A 140 -4.09 20.94 6.23
N HIS A 141 -3.12 21.79 5.88
CA HIS A 141 -2.78 22.11 4.50
C HIS A 141 -1.89 21.06 3.81
N ARG A 142 -1.34 20.12 4.58
CA ARG A 142 -0.33 19.16 4.10
C ARG A 142 -0.73 17.71 4.33
N PHE A 143 -1.90 17.45 4.90
CA PHE A 143 -2.41 16.11 5.18
C PHE A 143 -3.74 15.90 4.46
N HIS A 144 -3.74 14.96 3.51
CA HIS A 144 -4.89 14.68 2.65
C HIS A 144 -5.30 13.21 2.77
N PRO A 145 -6.13 12.85 3.77
CA PRO A 145 -6.67 11.51 3.91
C PRO A 145 -7.79 11.25 2.88
N PHE A 146 -7.81 10.06 2.26
CA PHE A 146 -8.88 9.65 1.35
C PHE A 146 -9.18 8.14 1.41
N CYS A 147 -10.43 7.77 1.14
CA CYS A 147 -10.83 6.36 1.10
C CYS A 147 -10.46 5.76 -0.26
N CYS A 148 -9.64 4.72 -0.24
CA CYS A 148 -9.19 4.02 -1.44
C CYS A 148 -8.79 2.59 -1.12
N ASP A 149 -9.28 1.66 -1.93
CA ASP A 149 -8.84 0.28 -1.93
C ASP A 149 -8.08 0.00 -3.23
N PHE A 150 -6.76 0.15 -3.19
CA PHE A 150 -5.88 -0.09 -4.35
C PHE A 150 -5.86 -1.55 -4.83
N SER A 151 -6.48 -2.49 -4.10
CA SER A 151 -6.61 -3.88 -4.58
C SER A 151 -7.70 -4.04 -5.65
N VAL A 152 -8.64 -3.10 -5.72
CA VAL A 152 -9.80 -3.12 -6.64
C VAL A 152 -9.99 -1.82 -7.41
N THR A 153 -9.27 -0.75 -7.06
CA THR A 153 -9.36 0.55 -7.74
C THR A 153 -8.11 0.85 -8.55
N VAL A 154 -8.31 1.58 -9.65
CA VAL A 154 -7.21 2.12 -10.46
C VAL A 154 -6.55 3.31 -9.75
N PHE A 155 -5.28 3.57 -10.09
CA PHE A 155 -4.56 4.69 -9.50
C PHE A 155 -5.28 6.03 -9.77
N PRO A 156 -5.59 6.85 -8.73
CA PRO A 156 -6.31 8.09 -8.92
C PRO A 156 -5.49 9.08 -9.75
N THR A 157 -6.03 9.49 -10.90
CA THR A 157 -5.31 10.34 -11.85
C THR A 157 -4.90 11.69 -11.26
N TRP A 158 -5.70 12.25 -10.35
CA TRP A 158 -5.39 13.50 -9.66
C TRP A 158 -4.16 13.42 -8.72
N LEU A 159 -3.69 12.22 -8.36
CA LEU A 159 -2.44 12.01 -7.63
C LEU A 159 -1.21 11.99 -8.54
N ALA A 160 -1.39 11.81 -9.86
CA ALA A 160 -0.28 11.77 -10.80
C ALA A 160 0.37 13.15 -10.97
N CYS A 161 1.65 13.14 -11.36
CA CYS A 161 2.39 14.32 -11.79
C CYS A 161 1.61 15.13 -12.85
N ASN A 162 1.66 16.48 -12.84
CA ASN A 162 0.91 17.29 -13.81
C ASN A 162 1.18 16.88 -15.28
N PRO A 163 2.44 16.70 -15.74
CA PRO A 163 2.70 16.16 -17.08
C PRO A 163 2.08 14.79 -17.37
N CYS A 164 1.87 13.98 -16.35
CA CYS A 164 1.40 12.61 -16.46
C CYS A 164 -0.13 12.52 -16.44
N GLN A 165 -0.82 13.49 -15.82
CA GLN A 165 -2.28 13.58 -15.82
C GLN A 165 -2.84 13.69 -17.25
N GLU A 166 -2.19 14.49 -18.10
CA GLU A 166 -2.60 14.70 -19.49
C GLU A 166 -2.47 13.43 -20.34
N ASN A 167 -1.44 12.62 -20.10
CA ASN A 167 -1.21 11.35 -20.80
C ASN A 167 -2.17 10.23 -20.34
N ILE A 168 -2.55 10.20 -19.06
CA ILE A 168 -3.51 9.21 -18.55
C ILE A 168 -4.93 9.49 -19.08
N ALA A 169 -5.31 10.77 -19.22
CA ALA A 169 -6.61 11.16 -19.78
C ALA A 169 -6.81 10.68 -21.23
N GLN A 170 -5.76 10.71 -22.06
CA GLN A 170 -5.80 10.22 -23.44
C GLN A 170 -5.90 8.68 -23.52
N THR A 171 -5.24 7.98 -22.59
CA THR A 171 -5.26 6.51 -22.54
C THR A 171 -6.61 5.97 -22.07
N GLN A 172 -7.28 6.66 -21.13
CA GLN A 172 -8.63 6.28 -20.69
C GLN A 172 -9.68 6.46 -21.81
N GLN A 173 -9.59 7.49 -22.66
CA GLN A 173 -10.52 7.68 -23.79
C GLN A 173 -10.48 6.54 -24.83
N LEU A 174 -9.31 5.94 -25.05
CA LEU A 174 -9.15 4.79 -25.96
C LEU A 174 -9.78 3.50 -25.42
N CYS A 175 -9.84 3.33 -24.09
CA CYS A 175 -10.46 2.16 -23.45
C CYS A 175 -12.00 2.21 -23.42
N PHE A 176 -12.61 3.39 -23.57
CA PHE A 176 -14.07 3.55 -23.54
C PHE A 176 -14.75 3.53 -24.93
N SER A 177 -13.97 3.45 -26.01
CA SER A 177 -14.49 3.60 -27.38
C SER A 177 -14.32 2.37 -28.28
N ASP A 178 -14.27 1.15 -27.73
CA ASP A 178 -14.57 -0.04 -28.54
C ASP A 178 -15.31 -1.15 -27.76
N GLY A 179 -16.64 -1.06 -27.82
CA GLY A 179 -17.50 -2.18 -27.48
C GLY A 179 -17.44 -3.25 -28.57
N ARG A 180 -16.53 -4.22 -28.36
CA ARG A 180 -16.37 -5.54 -29.03
C ARG A 180 -14.99 -5.72 -29.65
N GLY A 181 -14.02 -6.17 -28.86
CA GLY A 181 -12.78 -6.70 -29.40
C GLY A 181 -11.93 -7.35 -28.32
N LYS A 182 -11.85 -8.69 -28.32
CA LYS A 182 -10.91 -9.45 -27.49
C LYS A 182 -9.48 -9.09 -27.91
N SER A 183 -8.73 -8.40 -27.06
CA SER A 183 -7.27 -8.43 -27.07
C SER A 183 -6.77 -8.27 -25.64
N GLN A 184 -6.37 -9.38 -25.02
CA GLN A 184 -5.43 -9.36 -23.91
C GLN A 184 -4.13 -8.76 -24.45
N LYS A 185 -3.96 -7.44 -24.31
CA LYS A 185 -2.64 -6.83 -24.33
C LYS A 185 -2.15 -6.79 -22.89
N ASN A 186 -1.00 -7.42 -22.65
CA ASN A 186 -0.30 -7.33 -21.38
C ASN A 186 -0.18 -5.86 -20.98
N LEU A 187 -0.49 -5.52 -19.73
CA LEU A 187 -0.22 -4.18 -19.17
C LEU A 187 1.27 -3.79 -19.26
N ASN A 188 2.15 -4.75 -19.54
CA ASN A 188 3.57 -4.54 -19.73
C ASN A 188 3.96 -4.06 -21.14
N ASP A 189 3.07 -4.13 -22.14
CA ASP A 189 3.41 -3.85 -23.54
C ASP A 189 2.94 -2.48 -24.07
N SER A 190 2.31 -1.63 -23.24
CA SER A 190 1.92 -0.26 -23.69
C SER A 190 2.90 0.84 -23.25
N TYR A 191 3.97 0.51 -22.54
CA TYR A 191 5.05 1.46 -22.20
C TYR A 191 6.09 1.57 -23.32
N SER A 192 5.64 1.55 -24.59
CA SER A 192 6.49 1.96 -25.71
C SER A 192 6.73 3.46 -25.61
N LEU A 193 7.79 3.78 -24.87
CA LEU A 193 8.42 5.08 -24.66
C LEU A 193 8.48 5.90 -25.95
N SER A 194 7.60 6.88 -26.09
CA SER A 194 7.90 8.13 -26.78
C SER A 194 8.10 9.24 -25.73
N GLU A 195 9.37 9.41 -25.35
CA GLU A 195 10.04 10.66 -24.94
C GLU A 195 9.40 11.65 -23.93
N SER A 196 8.32 11.32 -23.22
CA SER A 196 7.81 12.16 -22.11
C SER A 196 8.39 11.67 -20.77
N ARG A 197 9.70 11.91 -20.57
CA ARG A 197 10.47 11.55 -19.36
C ARG A 197 10.08 12.43 -18.15
N CYS A 198 8.96 12.17 -17.49
CA CYS A 198 8.68 12.74 -16.17
C CYS A 198 8.83 11.71 -15.03
N CYS A 199 7.98 10.67 -14.99
CA CYS A 199 8.05 9.58 -14.00
C CYS A 199 7.26 8.36 -14.50
N ILE A 200 7.47 7.18 -13.91
CA ILE A 200 6.77 5.94 -14.29
C ILE A 200 5.31 6.03 -13.83
N GLY A 201 4.40 6.31 -14.77
CA GLY A 201 2.97 6.38 -14.48
C GLY A 201 2.53 7.55 -13.59
N GLY A 202 3.35 8.58 -13.39
CA GLY A 202 2.96 9.75 -12.61
C GLY A 202 3.53 9.88 -11.21
N VAL A 203 4.29 8.89 -10.74
CA VAL A 203 4.90 8.91 -9.40
C VAL A 203 6.26 8.20 -9.41
N ASP A 204 7.13 8.59 -8.49
CA ASP A 204 8.38 7.87 -8.22
C ASP A 204 8.10 6.80 -7.16
N PHE A 205 8.16 5.54 -7.59
CA PHE A 205 7.99 4.42 -6.68
C PHE A 205 9.33 3.97 -6.12
N VAL A 206 9.30 3.55 -4.85
CA VAL A 206 10.24 2.56 -4.38
C VAL A 206 10.03 1.32 -5.25
N THR A 207 11.05 0.95 -6.03
CA THR A 207 10.90 -0.13 -7.02
C THR A 207 11.01 -1.47 -6.31
N LEU A 208 9.98 -2.29 -6.40
CA LEU A 208 9.99 -3.66 -5.89
C LEU A 208 10.95 -4.50 -6.73
N LEU A 209 12.05 -4.96 -6.13
CA LEU A 209 13.04 -5.84 -6.78
C LEU A 209 12.67 -7.31 -6.61
N GLU A 210 12.17 -7.66 -5.43
CA GLU A 210 11.83 -9.03 -5.06
C GLU A 210 10.61 -8.99 -4.15
N LEU A 211 9.62 -9.83 -4.43
CA LEU A 211 8.48 -10.05 -3.56
C LEU A 211 8.28 -11.54 -3.38
N GLU A 212 8.68 -12.03 -2.23
CA GLU A 212 8.42 -13.38 -1.80
C GLU A 212 7.39 -13.33 -0.67
N TYR A 213 6.56 -14.35 -0.55
CA TYR A 213 5.73 -14.50 0.62
C TYR A 213 5.63 -15.97 0.98
N CYS A 214 5.46 -16.25 2.27
CA CYS A 214 5.24 -17.59 2.76
C CYS A 214 4.04 -17.58 3.72
N CYS A 215 3.09 -18.49 3.52
CA CYS A 215 1.99 -18.68 4.45
C CYS A 215 2.39 -19.75 5.48
N VAL A 216 2.35 -19.42 6.77
CA VAL A 216 2.60 -20.37 7.85
C VAL A 216 1.36 -20.54 8.72
N LYS A 217 1.14 -21.75 9.20
CA LYS A 217 0.11 -22.02 10.21
C LYS A 217 0.65 -21.64 11.59
N SER A 218 0.06 -20.63 12.20
CA SER A 218 0.39 -20.15 13.53
C SER A 218 -0.70 -20.51 14.51
N VAL A 219 -0.38 -21.29 15.55
CA VAL A 219 -1.33 -21.63 16.61
C VAL A 219 -1.09 -20.73 17.81
N ASN A 220 -2.13 -20.00 18.23
CA ASN A 220 -2.07 -19.23 19.46
C ASN A 220 -1.99 -20.21 20.65
N ARG A 221 -0.85 -20.20 21.34
CA ARG A 221 -0.55 -21.11 22.46
C ARG A 221 -1.51 -20.97 23.64
N ARG A 222 -2.20 -19.83 23.79
CA ARG A 222 -3.09 -19.54 24.92
C ARG A 222 -4.50 -20.09 24.72
N ASN A 223 -5.02 -20.07 23.49
CA ASN A 223 -6.40 -20.45 23.21
C ASN A 223 -6.55 -21.53 22.13
N GLY A 224 -5.45 -22.13 21.68
CA GLY A 224 -5.44 -23.18 20.66
C GLY A 224 -5.89 -22.73 19.27
N LYS A 225 -6.18 -21.44 19.07
CA LYS A 225 -6.70 -20.94 17.80
C LYS A 225 -5.63 -21.02 16.72
N SER A 226 -5.90 -21.84 15.71
CA SER A 226 -5.11 -21.89 14.49
C SER A 226 -5.39 -20.68 13.61
N MET A 227 -4.35 -20.01 13.16
CA MET A 227 -4.38 -18.86 12.26
C MET A 227 -3.44 -19.12 11.09
N ARG A 228 -3.78 -18.65 9.90
CA ARG A 228 -2.85 -18.58 8.78
C ARG A 228 -2.18 -17.22 8.84
N ARG A 229 -0.85 -17.19 8.86
CA ARG A 229 -0.05 -15.96 8.79
C ARG A 229 0.66 -15.93 7.47
N VAL A 230 0.47 -14.85 6.72
CA VAL A 230 1.27 -14.57 5.54
C VAL A 230 2.46 -13.72 5.99
N TRP A 231 3.67 -14.21 5.76
CA TRP A 231 4.89 -13.44 5.80
C TRP A 231 5.17 -12.94 4.40
N VAL A 232 5.48 -11.67 4.27
CA VAL A 232 5.85 -11.05 3.00
C VAL A 232 7.27 -10.53 3.16
N HIS A 233 8.17 -11.00 2.31
CA HIS A 233 9.51 -10.47 2.13
C HIS A 233 9.52 -9.61 0.87
N GLY A 234 9.75 -8.31 1.04
CA GLY A 234 9.93 -7.39 -0.08
C GLY A 234 11.33 -6.82 -0.07
N LYS A 235 12.07 -6.97 -1.17
CA LYS A 235 13.27 -6.18 -1.44
C LYS A 235 12.90 -5.02 -2.34
N PHE A 236 13.35 -3.85 -1.95
CA PHE A 236 12.93 -2.60 -2.53
C PHE A 236 14.16 -1.76 -2.86
N GLN A 237 14.20 -1.22 -4.06
CA GLN A 237 15.18 -0.23 -4.49
C GLN A 237 14.66 1.17 -4.17
N LYS A 238 15.50 1.98 -3.53
CA LYS A 238 15.19 3.40 -3.32
C LYS A 238 15.06 4.13 -4.67
N PRO A 239 14.22 5.18 -4.74
CA PRO A 239 14.21 6.08 -5.89
C PRO A 239 15.62 6.63 -6.17
N VAL A 240 15.96 6.81 -7.45
CA VAL A 240 17.28 7.29 -7.91
C VAL A 240 17.35 8.81 -7.86
#